data_AF-A0A7S2AW23-F1
#
_entry.id   AF-A0A7S2AW23-F1
#
_cell.length_a   1.000
_cell.length_b   1.000
_cell.length_c   1.000
_cell.angle_alpha   90.00
_cell.angle_beta   90.00
_cell.angle_gamma   90.00
#
_symmetry.space_group_name_H-M   'P 1'
#
loop_
_entity.id
_entity.type
_entity.pdbx_description
1 polymer ?
#
loop_
_entity_poly.entity_id
_entity_poly.type
_entity_poly.pdbx_seq_one_letter_code
_entity_poly.pdbx_strand_id
1 'polypeptide(L)'
;LHPRTTVIVYDVDMPGQDSGFSNLRPHSGRGWCAFELRASSLIKSAACLWSLKGFEDGGSKQEYIGAKDDARQKVTRPPPMDPDRFGEVLRLGVAAGELAFTAKADLEVVAGQYAKAFEE
;
A
#
# COMPACT_ATOMS: atom_id res chain seq x y z
N LEU A 1 13.83 -2.83 10.45
CA LEU A 1 12.65 -3.38 9.75
C LEU A 1 11.82 -4.26 10.70
N HIS A 2 10.48 -4.25 10.60
CA HIS A 2 9.59 -5.09 11.43
C HIS A 2 8.82 -6.11 10.55
N PRO A 3 9.43 -7.27 10.23
CA PRO A 3 8.89 -8.21 9.24
C PRO A 3 7.60 -8.91 9.66
N ARG A 4 7.31 -8.92 10.97
CA ARG A 4 6.17 -9.61 11.58
C ARG A 4 5.05 -8.67 12.03
N THR A 5 5.18 -7.36 11.79
CA THR A 5 4.09 -6.42 12.06
C THR A 5 3.08 -6.49 10.93
N THR A 6 1.84 -6.84 11.26
CA THR A 6 0.70 -6.81 10.35
C THR A 6 0.46 -5.40 9.83
N VAL A 7 0.31 -5.29 8.52
CA VAL A 7 -0.08 -4.07 7.81
C VAL A 7 -1.46 -4.31 7.22
N ILE A 8 -2.35 -3.35 7.42
CA ILE A 8 -3.69 -3.36 6.86
C ILE A 8 -3.71 -2.34 5.72
N VAL A 9 -4.08 -2.81 4.53
CA VAL A 9 -4.30 -2.00 3.34
C VAL A 9 -5.77 -1.61 3.35
N TYR A 10 -6.03 -0.31 3.46
CA TYR A 10 -7.37 0.25 3.40
C TYR A 10 -7.73 0.55 1.93
N ASP A 11 -8.14 -0.48 1.20
CA ASP A 11 -8.46 -0.47 -0.23
C ASP A 11 -9.97 -0.61 -0.51
N VAL A 12 -10.79 -0.06 0.39
CA VAL A 12 -12.23 0.10 0.16
C VAL A 12 -12.49 1.21 -0.86
N ASP A 13 -13.69 1.21 -1.43
CA ASP A 13 -14.09 2.23 -2.39
C ASP A 13 -14.12 3.62 -1.73
N MET A 14 -13.59 4.61 -2.45
CA MET A 14 -13.56 5.98 -1.95
C MET A 14 -14.99 6.53 -1.88
N PRO A 15 -15.32 7.30 -0.83
CA PRO A 15 -16.61 7.95 -0.75
C PRO A 15 -16.80 8.93 -1.91
N GLY A 16 -18.06 9.19 -2.29
CA GLY A 16 -18.40 10.10 -3.39
C GLY A 16 -17.92 11.53 -3.16
N GLN A 17 -17.93 12.36 -4.21
CA GLN A 17 -17.43 13.75 -4.15
C GLN A 17 -18.16 14.62 -3.12
N ASP A 18 -19.41 14.28 -2.80
CA ASP A 18 -20.25 15.00 -1.84
C ASP A 18 -19.94 14.67 -0.37
N SER A 19 -18.94 13.83 -0.11
CA SER A 19 -18.61 13.35 1.25
C SER A 19 -17.90 14.37 2.15
N GLY A 20 -17.50 15.53 1.61
CA GLY A 20 -16.80 16.57 2.37
C GLY A 20 -15.34 16.25 2.71
N PHE A 21 -14.79 15.12 2.25
CA PHE A 21 -13.38 14.79 2.42
C PHE A 21 -12.49 15.54 1.41
N SER A 22 -11.38 16.09 1.90
CA SER A 22 -10.42 16.83 1.07
C SER A 22 -9.50 15.94 0.23
N ASN A 23 -9.40 14.65 0.54
CA ASN A 23 -8.58 13.69 -0.19
C ASN A 23 -9.40 12.47 -0.61
N LEU A 24 -9.90 12.53 -1.84
CA LEU A 24 -10.67 11.47 -2.48
C LEU A 24 -9.81 10.55 -3.35
N ARG A 25 -8.48 10.67 -3.26
CA ARG A 25 -7.59 9.85 -4.08
C ARG A 25 -7.64 8.39 -3.61
N PRO A 26 -7.86 7.41 -4.51
CA PRO A 26 -7.82 6.01 -4.14
C PRO A 26 -6.45 5.61 -3.60
N HIS A 27 -6.39 4.56 -2.79
CA HIS A 27 -5.15 4.05 -2.19
C HIS A 27 -4.04 3.84 -3.23
N SER A 28 -4.37 3.29 -4.40
CA SER A 28 -3.43 3.05 -5.50
C SER A 28 -2.80 4.32 -6.10
N GLY A 29 -3.45 5.48 -5.96
CA GLY A 29 -2.94 6.77 -6.46
C GLY A 29 -2.06 7.51 -5.46
N ARG A 30 -1.89 7.00 -4.24
CA ARG A 30 -1.12 7.68 -3.18
C ARG A 30 0.31 7.16 -3.21
N GLY A 31 1.28 8.07 -3.30
CA GLY A 31 2.69 7.72 -3.47
C GLY A 31 3.25 6.85 -2.34
N TRP A 32 2.91 7.19 -1.08
CA TRP A 32 3.26 6.37 0.09
C TRP A 32 2.66 4.97 0.01
N CYS A 33 1.40 4.85 -0.36
CA CYS A 33 0.71 3.57 -0.51
C CYS A 33 1.33 2.70 -1.62
N ALA A 34 1.71 3.30 -2.75
CA ALA A 34 2.42 2.61 -3.83
C ALA A 34 3.80 2.10 -3.38
N PHE A 35 4.53 2.89 -2.59
CA PHE A 35 5.77 2.49 -1.94
C PHE A 35 5.55 1.34 -0.96
N GLU A 36 4.63 1.49 0.00
CA GLU A 36 4.36 0.50 1.05
C GLU A 36 3.96 -0.86 0.46
N LEU A 37 3.16 -0.87 -0.61
CA LEU A 37 2.77 -2.11 -1.27
C LEU A 37 3.99 -2.86 -1.83
N ARG A 38 4.94 -2.17 -2.48
CA ARG A 38 6.16 -2.82 -2.99
C ARG A 38 7.16 -3.14 -1.89
N ALA A 39 7.34 -2.24 -0.92
CA ALA A 39 8.22 -2.44 0.21
C ALA A 39 7.76 -3.61 1.09
N SER A 40 6.45 -3.89 1.14
CA SER A 40 5.90 -5.06 1.82
C SER A 40 6.43 -6.38 1.25
N SER A 41 6.72 -6.45 -0.05
CA SER A 41 7.28 -7.64 -0.70
C SER A 41 8.73 -7.90 -0.30
N LEU A 42 9.46 -6.86 0.10
CA LEU A 42 10.84 -6.94 0.58
C LEU A 42 10.88 -7.27 2.08
N ILE A 43 10.04 -6.57 2.85
CA ILE A 43 10.20 -6.48 4.30
C ILE A 43 9.29 -7.44 5.05
N LYS A 44 8.07 -7.69 4.56
CA LYS A 44 6.99 -8.29 5.35
C LYS A 44 6.82 -9.76 5.03
N SER A 45 6.61 -10.57 6.07
CA SER A 45 6.15 -11.95 5.90
C SER A 45 4.83 -12.00 5.14
N ALA A 46 4.63 -13.06 4.34
CA ALA A 46 3.42 -13.29 3.54
C ALA A 46 2.11 -13.16 4.37
N ALA A 47 2.15 -13.52 5.65
CA ALA A 47 0.98 -13.47 6.54
C ALA A 47 0.67 -12.09 7.13
N CYS A 48 1.51 -11.07 6.87
CA CYS A 48 1.50 -9.77 7.54
C CYS A 48 1.02 -8.60 6.68
N LEU A 49 0.37 -8.84 5.53
CA LEU A 49 -0.26 -7.80 4.72
C LEU A 49 -1.68 -8.21 4.40
N TRP A 50 -2.66 -7.44 4.84
CA TRP A 50 -4.09 -7.74 4.76
C TRP A 50 -4.80 -6.66 3.95
N SER A 51 -5.69 -7.05 3.02
CA SER A 51 -6.57 -6.12 2.28
C SER A 51 -7.95 -6.10 2.92
N LEU A 52 -8.57 -4.92 3.00
CA LEU A 52 -9.95 -4.76 3.45
C LEU A 52 -10.95 -4.71 2.30
N LYS A 53 -10.51 -4.96 1.07
CA LYS A 53 -11.40 -4.98 -0.09
C LYS A 53 -12.48 -6.04 0.06
N GLY A 54 -13.73 -5.58 0.00
CA GLY A 54 -14.90 -6.44 0.20
C GLY A 54 -15.04 -6.94 1.64
N PHE A 55 -14.44 -6.26 2.61
CA PHE A 55 -14.75 -6.47 4.02
C PHE A 55 -16.05 -5.74 4.33
N GLU A 56 -17.12 -6.50 4.62
CA GLU A 56 -18.40 -5.96 5.06
C GLU A 56 -18.39 -5.78 6.59
N ASP A 57 -19.00 -4.71 7.09
CA ASP A 57 -18.87 -4.29 8.49
C ASP A 57 -19.65 -5.22 9.44
N GLY A 58 -19.04 -5.56 10.59
CA GLY A 58 -19.68 -6.35 11.65
C GLY A 58 -19.44 -7.88 11.59
N GLY A 59 -19.08 -8.46 12.74
CA GLY A 59 -18.95 -9.90 12.88
C GLY A 59 -18.39 -10.35 14.24
N SER A 60 -18.86 -11.51 14.69
CA SER A 60 -18.32 -12.33 15.77
C SER A 60 -16.84 -12.68 15.58
N LYS A 61 -16.20 -13.19 16.64
CA LYS A 61 -14.78 -13.60 16.62
C LYS A 61 -14.46 -14.63 15.52
N GLN A 62 -15.41 -15.50 15.17
CA GLN A 62 -15.25 -16.48 14.11
C GLN A 62 -15.21 -15.81 12.72
N GLU A 63 -16.05 -14.79 12.50
CA GLU A 63 -16.05 -14.00 11.28
C GLU A 63 -14.74 -13.20 11.14
N TYR A 64 -14.18 -12.69 12.25
CA TYR A 64 -12.85 -12.07 12.25
C TYR A 64 -11.73 -13.04 11.82
N ILE A 65 -11.76 -14.30 12.29
CA ILE A 65 -10.73 -15.29 11.91
C ILE A 65 -10.83 -15.64 10.42
N GLY A 66 -12.05 -15.86 9.91
CA GLY A 66 -12.28 -16.12 8.50
C GLY A 66 -11.87 -14.93 7.62
N ALA A 67 -12.26 -13.72 8.02
CA ALA A 67 -11.93 -12.50 7.29
C ALA A 67 -10.43 -12.18 7.33
N LYS A 68 -9.71 -12.54 8.39
CA LYS A 68 -8.25 -12.46 8.45
C LYS A 68 -7.57 -13.36 7.41
N ASP A 69 -8.03 -14.59 7.25
CA ASP A 69 -7.43 -15.52 6.29
C ASP A 69 -7.79 -15.14 4.84
N ASP A 70 -9.01 -14.66 4.62
CA ASP A 70 -9.44 -14.07 3.34
C ASP A 70 -8.66 -12.80 2.98
N ALA A 71 -8.50 -11.86 3.92
CA ALA A 71 -7.75 -10.62 3.74
C ALA A 71 -6.27 -10.86 3.38
N ARG A 72 -5.67 -11.97 3.82
CA ARG A 72 -4.29 -12.37 3.45
C ARG A 72 -4.21 -12.86 2.00
N GLN A 73 -5.23 -13.54 1.50
CA GLN A 73 -5.25 -14.11 0.15
C GLN A 73 -5.57 -13.06 -0.92
N LYS A 74 -6.30 -12.00 -0.54
CA LYS A 74 -6.72 -10.93 -1.47
C LYS A 74 -5.62 -9.95 -1.86
N VAL A 75 -4.50 -9.90 -1.13
CA VAL A 75 -3.43 -8.95 -1.45
C VAL A 75 -2.47 -9.51 -2.50
N THR A 76 -2.54 -8.96 -3.71
CA THR A 76 -1.50 -9.19 -4.71
C THR A 76 -0.28 -8.35 -4.39
N ARG A 77 0.79 -9.00 -3.93
CA ARG A 77 2.09 -8.36 -3.75
C ARG A 77 2.81 -8.31 -5.08
N PRO A 78 3.12 -7.12 -5.62
CA PRO A 78 4.00 -7.07 -6.78
C PRO A 78 5.36 -7.65 -6.40
N PRO A 79 6.03 -8.37 -7.32
CA PRO A 79 7.39 -8.82 -7.06
C PRO A 79 8.30 -7.61 -6.77
N PRO A 80 9.38 -7.81 -6.00
CA PRO A 80 10.44 -6.84 -5.88
C PRO A 80 10.84 -6.27 -7.25
N MET A 81 11.08 -4.98 -7.28
CA MET A 81 11.50 -4.24 -8.47
C MET A 81 12.91 -3.73 -8.24
N ASP A 82 13.70 -3.62 -9.30
CA ASP A 82 14.99 -2.94 -9.25
C ASP A 82 14.81 -1.50 -8.67
N PRO A 83 15.67 -1.05 -7.73
CA PRO A 83 15.50 0.24 -7.07
C PRO A 83 15.51 1.45 -8.01
N ASP A 84 16.36 1.47 -9.03
CA ASP A 84 16.44 2.56 -9.99
C ASP A 84 15.15 2.61 -10.81
N ARG A 85 14.69 1.44 -11.26
CA ARG A 85 13.41 1.32 -11.96
C ARG A 85 12.23 1.73 -11.10
N PHE A 86 12.23 1.38 -9.81
CA PHE A 86 11.18 1.79 -8.88
C PHE A 86 11.13 3.31 -8.71
N GLY A 87 12.30 3.95 -8.54
CA GLY A 87 12.41 5.41 -8.47
C GLY A 87 11.90 6.09 -9.74
N GLU A 88 12.23 5.55 -10.92
CA GLU A 88 11.72 6.04 -12.20
C GLU A 88 10.19 5.96 -12.29
N VAL A 89 9.60 4.81 -11.93
CA VAL A 89 8.14 4.61 -11.92
C VAL A 89 7.44 5.61 -11.01
N LEU A 90 7.99 5.90 -9.82
CA LEU A 90 7.43 6.92 -8.93
C LEU A 90 7.46 8.32 -9.55
N ARG A 91 8.60 8.72 -10.15
CA ARG A 91 8.74 10.04 -10.79
C ARG A 91 7.80 10.19 -11.98
N LEU A 92 7.69 9.17 -12.83
CA LEU A 92 6.79 9.16 -13.97
C LEU A 92 5.32 9.22 -13.52
N GLY A 93 4.93 8.43 -12.53
CA GLY A 93 3.56 8.44 -12.00
C GLY A 93 3.18 9.78 -11.39
N VAL A 94 4.11 10.45 -10.69
CA VAL A 94 3.89 11.80 -10.16
C VAL A 94 3.81 12.84 -11.28
N ALA A 95 4.69 12.76 -12.28
CA ALA A 95 4.66 13.67 -13.43
C ALA A 95 3.37 13.53 -14.26
N ALA A 96 2.84 12.31 -14.39
CA ALA A 96 1.58 12.01 -15.06
C ALA A 96 0.34 12.34 -14.20
N GLY A 97 0.52 12.69 -12.92
CA GLY A 97 -0.59 12.95 -11.98
C GLY A 97 -1.27 11.71 -11.41
N GLU A 98 -0.90 10.52 -11.88
CA GLU A 98 -1.39 9.21 -11.43
C GLU A 98 -1.04 8.96 -9.95
N LEU A 99 0.16 9.37 -9.54
CA LEU A 99 0.63 9.34 -8.17
C LEU A 99 0.71 10.74 -7.56
N ALA A 100 0.47 10.84 -6.27
CA ALA A 100 0.76 12.06 -5.52
C ALA A 100 1.22 11.75 -4.12
N PHE A 101 2.15 12.59 -3.67
CA PHE A 101 2.56 12.67 -2.29
C PHE A 101 1.98 13.93 -1.66
N THR A 102 1.66 13.86 -0.37
CA THR A 102 1.23 15.04 0.40
C THR A 102 2.35 16.08 0.43
N ALA A 103 3.59 15.66 0.64
CA ALA A 103 4.78 16.49 0.50
C ALA A 103 5.61 16.03 -0.70
N LYS A 104 5.96 16.94 -1.61
CA LYS A 104 6.78 16.61 -2.80
C LYS A 104 8.13 15.98 -2.44
N ALA A 105 8.70 16.36 -1.30
CA ALA A 105 9.97 15.83 -0.81
C ALA A 105 9.89 14.32 -0.47
N ASP A 106 8.70 13.79 -0.18
CA ASP A 106 8.52 12.38 0.18
C ASP A 106 8.92 11.44 -0.95
N LEU A 107 8.82 11.87 -2.22
CA LEU A 107 9.13 11.04 -3.38
C LEU A 107 10.56 10.48 -3.29
N GLU A 108 11.54 11.35 -3.12
CA GLU A 108 12.95 10.92 -3.07
C GLU A 108 13.26 10.18 -1.77
N VAL A 109 12.55 10.51 -0.68
CA VAL A 109 12.65 9.77 0.59
C VAL A 109 12.20 8.33 0.41
N VAL A 110 11.05 8.07 -0.21
CA VAL A 110 10.53 6.70 -0.39
C VAL A 110 11.35 5.90 -1.40
N ALA A 111 11.86 6.54 -2.46
CA ALA A 111 12.76 5.89 -3.40
C ALA A 111 14.04 5.43 -2.69
N GLY A 112 14.64 6.30 -1.87
CA GLY A 112 15.82 5.95 -1.08
C GLY A 112 15.57 4.90 0.00
N GLN A 113 14.39 4.91 0.65
CA GLN A 113 14.04 3.87 1.62
C GLN A 113 13.84 2.51 0.95
N TYR A 114 13.24 2.48 -0.23
CA TYR A 114 13.06 1.24 -0.99
C TYR A 114 14.40 0.63 -1.41
N ALA A 115 15.33 1.45 -1.91
CA ALA A 115 16.67 1.01 -2.29
C ALA A 115 17.41 0.35 -1.12
N LYS A 116 17.40 1.01 0.06
CA LYS A 116 18.00 0.45 1.28
C LYS A 116 17.38 -0.89 1.68
N ALA A 117 16.05 -0.99 1.60
CA ALA A 117 15.34 -2.22 1.94
C ALA A 117 15.54 -3.36 0.93
N PHE A 118 16.01 -3.07 -0.28
CA PHE A 118 16.28 -4.08 -1.31
C PHE A 118 17.63 -4.76 -1.12
N GLU A 119 18.58 -4.07 -0.47
CA GLU A 119 19.94 -4.55 -0.22
C GLU A 119 20.11 -5.33 1.10
N GLU A 120 19.13 -5.23 2.01
CA GLU A 120 19.07 -5.95 3.30
C GLU A 120 18.49 -7.37 3.18
#